data_AF-A0A2S5R606-F1
#
_entry.id   AF-A0A2S5R606-F1
#
_cell.length_a   1.000
_cell.length_b   1.000
_cell.length_c   1.000
_cell.angle_alpha   90.00
_cell.angle_beta   90.00
_cell.angle_gamma   90.00
#
_symmetry.space_group_name_H-M   'P 1'
#
loop_
_entity.id
_entity.type
_entity.pdbx_description
1 polymer ?
#
loop_
_entity_poly.entity_id
_entity_poly.type
_entity_poly.pdbx_seq_one_letter_code
_entity_poly.pdbx_strand_id
1 'polypeptide(L)'
;MIIAEFEGVCKLGMPNPTLVDWIDITVFILAIIACFKSAKLAMLSEKNWWYRLSVILSLLVINKFLFIDFCVSQLFSSLARQVELYSLRRGFQALLVLSISVVLIVSSYQFQQKLSRYSVYLKWSYLACDGLIILMLLRLISLHQIDALLYIDWLGLGIGLNWIVEIICNALIILFACINIQQHQKFK
;
A
#
# COMPACT_ATOMS: atom_id res chain seq x y z
N MET A 1 -18.11 -3.25 9.08
CA MET A 1 -18.76 -1.94 8.88
C MET A 1 -18.82 -1.59 7.40
N ILE A 2 -20.02 -1.63 6.83
CA ILE A 2 -20.30 -1.17 5.47
C ILE A 2 -20.66 0.32 5.54
N ILE A 3 -20.07 1.12 4.67
CA ILE A 3 -20.18 2.58 4.64
C ILE A 3 -21.10 3.03 3.49
N ALA A 4 -21.06 2.33 2.35
CA ALA A 4 -21.92 2.61 1.20
C ALA A 4 -22.17 1.33 0.40
N GLU A 5 -23.33 1.24 -0.25
CA GLU A 5 -23.68 0.14 -1.16
C GLU A 5 -24.04 0.73 -2.52
N PHE A 6 -23.37 0.25 -3.58
CA PHE A 6 -23.60 0.68 -4.96
C PHE A 6 -24.39 -0.38 -5.70
N GLU A 7 -25.68 -0.09 -5.94
CA GLU A 7 -26.60 -0.85 -6.82
C GLU A 7 -26.61 -2.38 -6.60
N GLY A 8 -26.33 -2.85 -5.38
CA GLY A 8 -26.24 -4.28 -5.06
C GLY A 8 -25.05 -5.02 -5.69
N VAL A 9 -24.15 -4.29 -6.38
CA VAL A 9 -22.95 -4.86 -7.05
C VAL A 9 -21.74 -4.83 -6.13
N CYS A 10 -21.60 -3.80 -5.29
CA CYS A 10 -20.47 -3.66 -4.37
C CYS A 10 -20.88 -2.96 -3.07
N LYS A 11 -20.28 -3.41 -1.97
CA LYS A 11 -20.35 -2.76 -0.65
C LYS A 11 -18.98 -2.19 -0.30
N LEU A 12 -18.90 -0.86 -0.11
CA LEU A 12 -17.72 -0.19 0.42
C LEU A 12 -17.70 -0.30 1.94
N GLY A 13 -16.52 -0.50 2.50
CA GLY A 13 -16.28 -0.69 3.93
C GLY A 13 -16.10 -2.15 4.29
N MET A 14 -15.18 -2.42 5.24
CA MET A 14 -14.83 -3.76 5.72
C MET A 14 -16.06 -4.55 6.19
N PRO A 15 -16.57 -5.55 5.46
CA PRO A 15 -17.82 -6.22 5.82
C PRO A 15 -17.67 -7.02 7.13
N ASN A 16 -16.56 -7.74 7.31
CA ASN A 16 -16.24 -8.53 8.50
C ASN A 16 -14.80 -8.27 8.97
N PRO A 17 -14.53 -7.16 9.69
CA PRO A 17 -13.19 -6.85 10.16
C PRO A 17 -12.76 -7.84 11.25
N THR A 18 -11.58 -8.43 11.08
CA THR A 18 -10.91 -9.26 12.08
C THR A 18 -10.06 -8.41 13.03
N LEU A 19 -9.56 -9.00 14.12
CA LEU A 19 -8.60 -8.32 14.99
C LEU A 19 -7.32 -7.90 14.25
N VAL A 20 -6.89 -8.69 13.27
CA VAL A 20 -5.69 -8.43 12.47
C VAL A 20 -5.90 -7.19 11.59
N ASP A 21 -7.10 -6.98 11.04
CA ASP A 21 -7.46 -5.76 10.30
C ASP A 21 -7.26 -4.50 11.13
N TRP A 22 -7.71 -4.51 12.39
CA TRP A 22 -7.54 -3.37 13.29
C TRP A 22 -6.09 -3.13 13.70
N ILE A 23 -5.32 -4.20 13.89
CA ILE A 23 -3.88 -4.10 14.18
C ILE A 23 -3.18 -3.41 13.03
N ASP A 24 -3.41 -3.84 11.78
CA ASP A 24 -2.73 -3.24 10.63
C ASP A 24 -3.15 -1.78 10.40
N ILE A 25 -4.44 -1.45 10.51
CA ILE A 25 -4.89 -0.05 10.44
C ILE A 25 -4.16 0.80 11.49
N THR A 26 -4.01 0.28 12.71
CA THR A 26 -3.29 0.97 13.79
C THR A 26 -1.82 1.18 13.43
N VAL A 27 -1.17 0.16 12.87
CA VAL A 27 0.22 0.24 12.41
C VAL A 27 0.37 1.28 11.28
N PHE A 28 -0.55 1.33 10.32
CA PHE A 28 -0.59 2.38 9.29
C PHE A 28 -0.72 3.78 9.89
N ILE A 29 -1.63 3.98 10.85
CA ILE A 29 -1.82 5.26 11.53
C ILE A 29 -0.53 5.69 12.25
N LEU A 30 0.14 4.76 12.95
CA LEU A 30 1.42 5.03 13.59
C LEU A 30 2.51 5.41 12.57
N ALA A 31 2.57 4.73 11.43
CA ALA A 31 3.49 5.07 10.34
C ALA A 31 3.22 6.47 9.76
N ILE A 32 1.94 6.84 9.56
CA ILE A 32 1.54 8.18 9.10
C ILE A 32 2.00 9.24 10.10
N ILE A 33 1.74 9.04 11.40
CA ILE A 33 2.15 9.99 12.46
C ILE A 33 3.68 10.11 12.53
N ALA A 34 4.40 8.98 12.45
CA ALA A 34 5.85 8.96 12.48
C ALA A 34 6.45 9.73 11.28
N CYS A 35 5.92 9.50 10.07
CA CYS A 35 6.32 10.24 8.87
C CYS A 35 6.04 11.73 8.99
N PHE A 36 4.87 12.12 9.51
CA PHE A 36 4.53 13.53 9.68
C PHE A 36 5.41 14.23 10.72
N LYS A 37 5.72 13.56 11.84
CA LYS A 37 6.69 14.08 12.84
C LYS A 37 8.09 14.19 12.25
N SER A 38 8.54 13.18 11.50
CA SER A 38 9.81 13.19 10.80
C SER A 38 9.89 14.35 9.80
N ALA A 39 8.83 14.62 9.04
CA ALA A 39 8.76 15.73 8.10
C ALA A 39 8.91 17.11 8.77
N LYS A 40 8.39 17.27 10.00
CA LYS A 40 8.53 18.53 10.75
C LYS A 40 9.96 18.79 11.24
N LEU A 41 10.73 17.73 11.47
CA LEU A 41 12.08 17.81 12.05
C LEU A 41 13.21 17.64 11.01
N ALA A 42 12.90 17.11 9.83
CA ALA A 42 13.86 16.86 8.76
C ALA A 42 14.36 18.15 8.07
N MET A 43 15.51 18.05 7.42
CA MET A 43 16.03 19.10 6.54
C MET A 43 15.08 19.37 5.35
N LEU A 44 15.15 20.57 4.76
CA LEU A 44 14.34 20.99 3.61
C LEU A 44 14.38 19.99 2.43
N SER A 45 15.53 19.36 2.19
CA SER A 45 15.73 18.35 1.13
C SER A 45 14.94 17.06 1.35
N GLU A 46 14.69 16.69 2.61
CA GLU A 46 14.06 15.43 3.01
C GLU A 46 12.61 15.61 3.46
N LYS A 47 12.24 16.82 3.92
CA LYS A 47 10.90 17.18 4.36
C LYS A 47 9.82 16.81 3.34
N ASN A 48 10.02 17.16 2.06
CA ASN A 48 9.07 16.87 1.00
C ASN A 48 8.89 15.37 0.74
N TRP A 49 9.89 14.54 1.05
CA TRP A 49 9.74 13.10 0.97
C TRP A 49 8.84 12.56 2.08
N TRP A 50 9.12 12.91 3.34
CA TRP A 50 8.34 12.45 4.48
C TRP A 50 6.87 12.89 4.42
N TYR A 51 6.59 14.09 3.90
CA TYR A 51 5.22 14.52 3.62
C TYR A 51 4.54 13.66 2.55
N ARG A 52 5.20 13.42 1.41
CA ARG A 52 4.65 12.56 0.35
C ARG A 52 4.38 11.15 0.86
N LEU A 53 5.30 10.60 1.65
CA LEU A 53 5.13 9.27 2.25
C LEU A 53 3.93 9.22 3.21
N SER A 54 3.76 10.24 4.05
CA SER A 54 2.58 10.37 4.93
C SER A 54 1.27 10.43 4.14
N VAL A 55 1.25 11.17 3.02
CA VAL A 55 0.07 11.25 2.13
C VAL A 55 -0.20 9.90 1.47
N ILE A 56 0.82 9.22 0.93
CA ILE A 56 0.67 7.90 0.29
C ILE A 56 0.12 6.88 1.29
N LEU A 57 0.69 6.79 2.50
CA LEU A 57 0.21 5.89 3.55
C LEU A 57 -1.24 6.21 3.97
N SER A 58 -1.61 7.50 4.00
CA SER A 58 -2.99 7.91 4.28
C SER A 58 -3.95 7.43 3.20
N LEU A 59 -3.56 7.56 1.93
CA LEU A 59 -4.37 7.05 0.82
C LEU A 59 -4.49 5.52 0.86
N LEU A 60 -3.40 4.82 1.19
CA LEU A 60 -3.40 3.35 1.34
C LEU A 60 -4.33 2.88 2.45
N VAL A 61 -4.28 3.50 3.64
CA VAL A 61 -5.16 3.10 4.75
C VAL A 61 -6.63 3.41 4.44
N ILE A 62 -6.91 4.53 3.75
CA ILE A 62 -8.27 4.86 3.29
C ILE A 62 -8.76 3.83 2.26
N ASN A 63 -7.92 3.50 1.26
CA ASN A 63 -8.24 2.48 0.27
C ASN A 63 -8.55 1.13 0.94
N LYS A 64 -7.71 0.72 1.91
CA LYS A 64 -7.90 -0.52 2.68
C LYS A 64 -9.18 -0.48 3.51
N PHE A 65 -9.46 0.62 4.20
CA PHE A 65 -10.67 0.76 5.03
C PHE A 65 -11.96 0.72 4.20
N LEU A 66 -11.95 1.39 3.04
CA LEU A 66 -13.08 1.43 2.11
C LEU A 66 -13.25 0.14 1.31
N PHE A 67 -12.26 -0.77 1.32
CA PHE A 67 -12.29 -2.00 0.52
C PHE A 67 -12.46 -1.72 -0.99
N ILE A 68 -11.83 -0.64 -1.48
CA ILE A 68 -11.97 -0.18 -2.88
C ILE A 68 -11.56 -1.29 -3.86
N ASP A 69 -10.48 -2.02 -3.57
CA ASP A 69 -9.97 -3.07 -4.46
C ASP A 69 -11.00 -4.17 -4.73
N PHE A 70 -11.74 -4.56 -3.69
CA PHE A 70 -12.83 -5.53 -3.80
C PHE A 70 -13.97 -4.98 -4.65
N CYS A 71 -14.35 -3.73 -4.41
CA CYS A 71 -15.38 -3.04 -5.17
C CYS A 71 -15.06 -2.96 -6.66
N VAL A 72 -13.83 -2.54 -6.97
CA VAL A 72 -13.30 -2.44 -8.33
C VAL A 72 -13.33 -3.81 -9.00
N SER A 73 -12.86 -4.86 -8.33
CA SER A 73 -12.89 -6.23 -8.88
C SER A 73 -14.30 -6.75 -9.14
N GLN A 74 -15.27 -6.44 -8.26
CA GLN A 74 -16.67 -6.84 -8.46
C GLN A 74 -17.33 -6.07 -9.61
N LEU A 75 -17.13 -4.75 -9.67
CA LEU A 75 -17.61 -3.91 -10.78
C LEU A 75 -17.05 -4.41 -12.12
N PHE A 76 -15.75 -4.70 -12.18
CA PHE A 76 -15.14 -5.29 -13.37
C PHE A 76 -15.73 -6.64 -13.73
N SER A 77 -15.96 -7.51 -12.75
CA SER A 77 -16.56 -8.83 -12.99
C SER A 77 -18.00 -8.72 -13.49
N SER A 78 -18.77 -7.74 -12.99
CA SER A 78 -20.13 -7.45 -13.44
C SER A 78 -20.14 -6.95 -14.90
N LEU A 79 -19.34 -5.93 -15.20
CA LEU A 79 -19.20 -5.37 -16.55
C LEU A 79 -18.72 -6.42 -17.56
N ALA A 80 -17.76 -7.27 -17.18
CA ALA A 80 -17.25 -8.33 -18.05
C ALA A 80 -18.31 -9.39 -18.40
N ARG A 81 -19.29 -9.65 -17.52
CA ARG A 81 -20.40 -10.56 -17.81
C ARG A 81 -21.44 -9.95 -18.73
N GLN A 82 -21.68 -8.65 -18.64
CA GLN A 82 -22.69 -7.96 -19.46
C GLN A 82 -22.27 -7.79 -20.92
N VAL A 83 -20.97 -7.71 -21.21
CA VAL A 83 -20.46 -7.36 -22.55
C VAL A 83 -19.85 -8.57 -23.28
N GLU A 84 -20.03 -9.81 -22.80
CA GLU A 84 -19.33 -11.03 -23.31
C GLU A 84 -17.79 -10.91 -23.40
N LEU A 85 -17.21 -9.88 -22.76
CA LEU A 85 -15.78 -9.54 -22.77
C LEU A 85 -14.94 -10.46 -21.88
N TYR A 86 -15.47 -11.60 -21.44
CA TYR A 86 -14.76 -12.54 -20.58
C TYR A 86 -13.45 -13.04 -21.23
N SER A 87 -13.42 -13.11 -22.56
CA SER A 87 -12.23 -13.43 -23.37
C SER A 87 -11.13 -12.36 -23.29
N LEU A 88 -11.46 -11.10 -22.98
CA LEU A 88 -10.56 -9.94 -22.92
C LEU A 88 -10.01 -9.66 -21.53
N ARG A 89 -10.41 -10.42 -20.51
CA ARG A 89 -9.98 -10.28 -19.11
C ARG A 89 -8.45 -10.28 -18.97
N ARG A 90 -7.76 -11.14 -19.74
CA ARG A 90 -6.29 -11.22 -19.77
C ARG A 90 -5.66 -9.97 -20.40
N GLY A 91 -6.26 -9.39 -21.43
CA GLY A 91 -5.77 -8.19 -22.10
C GLY A 91 -5.85 -6.97 -21.20
N PHE A 92 -6.95 -6.82 -20.47
CA PHE A 92 -7.10 -5.74 -19.48
C PHE A 92 -6.17 -5.92 -18.27
N GLN A 93 -6.06 -7.13 -17.71
CA GLN A 93 -5.09 -7.41 -16.65
C GLN A 93 -3.66 -7.11 -17.10
N ALA A 94 -3.30 -7.46 -18.34
CA ALA A 94 -1.99 -7.14 -18.91
C ALA A 94 -1.76 -5.63 -19.05
N LEU A 95 -2.76 -4.86 -19.52
CA LEU A 95 -2.67 -3.39 -19.58
C LEU A 95 -2.54 -2.75 -18.20
N LEU A 96 -3.26 -3.27 -17.20
CA LEU A 96 -3.18 -2.82 -15.82
C LEU A 96 -1.79 -3.10 -15.23
N VAL A 97 -1.29 -4.34 -15.38
CA VAL A 97 0.08 -4.73 -14.97
C VAL A 97 1.12 -3.86 -15.66
N LEU A 98 0.97 -3.59 -16.96
CA LEU A 98 1.94 -2.84 -17.75
C LEU A 98 1.95 -1.36 -17.35
N SER A 99 0.79 -0.73 -17.20
CA SER A 99 0.69 0.66 -16.71
C SER A 99 1.25 0.82 -15.31
N ILE A 100 0.97 -0.14 -14.43
CA ILE A 100 1.52 -0.19 -13.07
C ILE A 100 3.03 -0.37 -13.07
N SER A 101 3.55 -1.29 -13.87
CA SER A 101 4.98 -1.55 -14.00
C SER A 101 5.72 -0.32 -14.49
N VAL A 102 5.13 0.44 -15.42
CA VAL A 102 5.67 1.72 -15.87
C VAL A 102 5.71 2.74 -14.73
N VAL A 103 4.64 2.88 -13.94
CA VAL A 103 4.63 3.80 -12.78
C VAL A 103 5.71 3.45 -11.76
N LEU A 104 5.86 2.16 -11.43
CA LEU A 104 6.90 1.68 -10.52
C LEU A 104 8.30 1.95 -11.08
N ILE A 105 8.55 1.60 -12.34
CA ILE A 105 9.86 1.84 -12.99
C ILE A 105 10.19 3.33 -12.99
N VAL A 106 9.23 4.20 -13.33
CA VAL A 106 9.43 5.66 -13.33
C VAL A 106 9.69 6.16 -11.91
N SER A 107 8.94 5.69 -10.91
CA SER A 107 9.15 6.06 -9.51
C SER A 107 10.53 5.64 -9.02
N SER A 108 10.91 4.38 -9.22
CA SER A 108 12.20 3.84 -8.83
C SER A 108 13.35 4.53 -9.58
N TYR A 109 13.18 4.87 -10.85
CA TYR A 109 14.18 5.62 -11.63
C TYR A 109 14.37 7.05 -11.10
N GLN A 110 13.28 7.78 -10.85
CA GLN A 110 13.35 9.12 -10.23
C GLN A 110 14.00 9.06 -8.84
N PHE A 111 13.78 7.99 -8.09
CA PHE A 111 14.41 7.78 -6.80
C PHE A 111 15.91 7.48 -6.91
N GLN A 112 16.31 6.61 -7.84
CA GLN A 112 17.71 6.30 -8.11
C GLN A 112 18.52 7.54 -8.49
N GLN A 113 17.96 8.45 -9.29
CA GLN A 113 18.65 9.70 -9.64
C GLN A 113 18.92 10.61 -8.43
N LYS A 114 18.14 10.45 -7.35
CA LYS A 114 18.25 11.26 -6.13
C LYS A 114 18.91 10.48 -4.98
N LEU A 115 19.30 9.23 -5.21
CA LEU A 115 19.82 8.31 -4.20
C LEU A 115 21.12 8.79 -3.55
N SER A 116 21.97 9.53 -4.28
CA SER A 116 23.20 10.10 -3.74
C SER A 116 22.95 11.25 -2.76
N ARG A 117 21.76 11.87 -2.80
CA ARG A 117 21.39 13.04 -1.99
C ARG A 117 20.58 12.70 -0.75
N TYR A 118 20.16 11.44 -0.60
CA TYR A 118 19.29 11.00 0.49
C TYR A 118 20.05 10.20 1.54
N SER A 119 19.70 10.43 2.81
CA SER A 119 20.20 9.62 3.92
C SER A 119 19.82 8.15 3.76
N VAL A 120 20.62 7.25 4.36
CA VAL A 120 20.40 5.79 4.29
C VAL A 120 18.99 5.42 4.77
N TYR A 121 18.49 6.08 5.82
CA TYR A 121 17.16 5.84 6.39
C TYR A 121 16.03 6.13 5.41
N LEU A 122 16.22 7.15 4.57
CA LEU A 122 15.27 7.57 3.56
C LEU A 122 15.19 6.58 2.39
N LYS A 123 16.31 5.91 2.08
CA LYS A 123 16.37 4.81 1.10
C LYS A 123 15.58 3.60 1.56
N TRP A 124 15.73 3.22 2.82
CA TRP A 124 14.99 2.08 3.35
C TRP A 124 13.49 2.37 3.52
N SER A 125 13.10 3.57 3.93
CA SER A 125 11.68 3.95 3.99
C SER A 125 11.05 3.99 2.59
N TYR A 126 11.80 4.40 1.57
CA TYR A 126 11.38 4.30 0.17
C TYR A 126 11.14 2.86 -0.28
N LEU A 127 12.11 1.96 -0.05
CA LEU A 127 11.96 0.54 -0.43
C LEU A 127 10.77 -0.12 0.27
N ALA A 128 10.55 0.21 1.54
CA ALA A 128 9.38 -0.27 2.27
C ALA A 128 8.06 0.26 1.68
N CYS A 129 8.03 1.53 1.24
CA CYS A 129 6.89 2.12 0.56
C CYS A 129 6.61 1.45 -0.80
N ASP A 130 7.65 1.21 -1.60
CA ASP A 130 7.53 0.50 -2.88
C ASP A 130 6.95 -0.92 -2.66
N GLY A 131 7.39 -1.61 -1.61
CA GLY A 131 6.82 -2.91 -1.21
C GLY A 131 5.31 -2.85 -0.92
N LEU A 132 4.84 -1.85 -0.18
CA LEU A 132 3.41 -1.65 0.10
C LEU A 132 2.62 -1.37 -1.17
N ILE A 133 3.15 -0.52 -2.04
CA ILE A 133 2.50 -0.18 -3.31
C ILE A 133 2.41 -1.45 -4.17
N ILE A 134 3.50 -2.20 -4.35
CA ILE A 134 3.50 -3.46 -5.10
C ILE A 134 2.46 -4.42 -4.56
N LEU A 135 2.37 -4.59 -3.24
CA LEU A 135 1.40 -5.50 -2.63
C LEU A 135 -0.05 -5.07 -2.89
N MET A 136 -0.37 -3.79 -2.73
CA MET A 136 -1.69 -3.23 -3.06
C MET A 136 -2.05 -3.54 -4.53
N LEU A 137 -1.09 -3.38 -5.43
CA LEU A 137 -1.29 -3.59 -6.86
C LEU A 137 -1.50 -5.07 -7.20
N LEU A 138 -0.73 -5.97 -6.58
CA LEU A 138 -0.92 -7.41 -6.73
C LEU A 138 -2.34 -7.84 -6.33
N ARG A 139 -2.87 -7.27 -5.23
CA ARG A 139 -4.25 -7.49 -4.79
C ARG A 139 -5.28 -6.96 -5.79
N LEU A 140 -5.00 -5.85 -6.45
CA LEU A 140 -5.92 -5.23 -7.40
C LEU A 140 -5.99 -6.00 -8.74
N ILE A 141 -4.88 -6.59 -9.18
CA ILE A 141 -4.83 -7.35 -10.44
C ILE A 141 -5.56 -8.70 -10.30
N SER A 142 -5.70 -9.23 -9.06
CA SER A 142 -6.38 -10.48 -8.71
C SER A 142 -6.07 -11.60 -9.70
N LEU A 143 -4.78 -11.95 -9.79
CA LEU A 143 -4.36 -13.16 -10.48
C LEU A 143 -4.61 -14.32 -9.53
N HIS A 144 -5.55 -15.20 -9.87
CA HIS A 144 -5.99 -16.29 -8.99
C HIS A 144 -4.84 -17.10 -8.36
N GLN A 145 -3.72 -17.25 -9.09
CA GLN A 145 -2.51 -17.92 -8.62
C GLN A 145 -1.71 -17.10 -7.58
N ILE A 146 -1.63 -15.78 -7.77
CA ILE A 146 -0.95 -14.87 -6.84
C ILE A 146 -1.82 -14.64 -5.61
N ASP A 147 -3.13 -14.51 -5.78
CA ASP A 147 -4.07 -14.37 -4.67
C ASP A 147 -3.99 -15.60 -3.77
N ALA A 148 -3.97 -16.81 -4.35
CA ALA A 148 -3.73 -18.02 -3.58
C ALA A 148 -2.47 -17.88 -2.73
N LEU A 149 -1.32 -17.52 -3.33
CA LEU A 149 -0.07 -17.35 -2.58
C LEU A 149 -0.15 -16.30 -1.46
N LEU A 150 -0.78 -15.15 -1.73
CA LEU A 150 -0.89 -14.03 -0.78
C LEU A 150 -1.80 -14.35 0.40
N TYR A 151 -2.82 -15.16 0.18
CA TYR A 151 -3.78 -15.59 1.21
C TYR A 151 -3.48 -16.98 1.77
N ILE A 152 -2.39 -17.66 1.36
CA ILE A 152 -1.96 -18.90 2.05
C ILE A 152 -1.62 -18.53 3.49
N ASP A 153 -2.43 -19.06 4.39
CA ASP A 153 -2.21 -19.05 5.82
C ASP A 153 -1.21 -20.16 6.18
N TRP A 154 0.08 -19.88 5.96
CA TRP A 154 1.17 -20.82 6.26
C TRP A 154 1.24 -21.22 7.74
N LEU A 155 0.69 -20.38 8.63
CA LEU A 155 0.76 -20.54 10.08
C LEU A 155 -0.54 -21.13 10.69
N GLY A 156 -1.61 -21.30 9.91
CA GLY A 156 -2.92 -21.75 10.41
C GLY A 156 -3.58 -20.77 11.39
N LEU A 157 -3.15 -19.50 11.40
CA LEU A 157 -3.59 -18.46 12.32
C LEU A 157 -4.62 -17.50 11.68
N GLY A 158 -5.01 -17.74 10.43
CA GLY A 158 -5.77 -16.83 9.59
C GLY A 158 -4.94 -15.63 9.09
N ILE A 159 -3.61 -15.72 9.11
CA ILE A 159 -2.71 -14.61 8.74
C ILE A 159 -2.05 -14.93 7.41
N GLY A 160 -2.58 -14.32 6.34
CA GLY A 160 -1.98 -14.39 5.01
C GLY A 160 -0.63 -13.66 4.93
N LEU A 161 0.18 -14.04 3.94
CA LEU A 161 1.49 -13.43 3.67
C LEU A 161 1.37 -11.91 3.37
N ASN A 162 0.23 -11.49 2.83
CA ASN A 162 -0.10 -10.07 2.64
C ASN A 162 0.00 -9.26 3.94
N TRP A 163 -0.60 -9.75 5.04
CA TRP A 163 -0.60 -9.07 6.34
C TRP A 163 0.82 -8.93 6.90
N ILE A 164 1.61 -10.00 6.77
CA ILE A 164 3.00 -10.01 7.25
C ILE A 164 3.81 -8.94 6.51
N VAL A 165 3.67 -8.85 5.18
CA VAL A 165 4.36 -7.85 4.37
C VAL A 165 3.89 -6.44 4.73
N GLU A 166 2.59 -6.19 4.88
CA GLU A 166 2.05 -4.87 5.26
C GLU A 166 2.59 -4.39 6.60
N ILE A 167 2.56 -5.27 7.61
CA ILE A 167 3.05 -4.96 8.96
C ILE A 167 4.56 -4.72 8.95
N ILE A 168 5.35 -5.57 8.27
CA ILE A 168 6.81 -5.42 8.20
C ILE A 168 7.19 -4.13 7.50
N CYS A 169 6.60 -3.84 6.33
CA CYS A 169 6.91 -2.62 5.59
C CYS A 169 6.56 -1.36 6.39
N ASN A 170 5.39 -1.31 7.03
CA ASN A 170 5.04 -0.17 7.90
C ASN A 170 5.94 -0.09 9.14
N ALA A 171 6.31 -1.21 9.76
CA ALA A 171 7.22 -1.24 10.90
C ALA A 171 8.61 -0.69 10.52
N LEU A 172 9.13 -1.04 9.33
CA LEU A 172 10.36 -0.46 8.80
C LEU A 172 10.23 1.05 8.59
N ILE A 173 9.12 1.52 8.00
CA ILE A 173 8.87 2.96 7.82
C ILE A 173 8.87 3.69 9.17
N ILE A 174 8.18 3.14 10.18
CA ILE A 174 8.16 3.69 11.55
C ILE A 174 9.58 3.75 12.13
N LEU A 175 10.33 2.65 12.03
CA LEU A 175 11.70 2.55 12.55
C LEU A 175 12.60 3.64 11.94
N PHE A 176 12.60 3.77 10.60
CA PHE A 176 13.45 4.75 9.93
C PHE A 176 12.98 6.19 10.14
N ALA A 177 11.68 6.43 10.29
CA ALA A 177 11.16 7.73 10.71
C ALA A 177 11.63 8.10 12.13
N CYS A 178 11.59 7.15 13.07
CA CYS A 178 12.06 7.35 14.44
C CYS A 178 13.58 7.62 14.50
N ILE A 179 14.39 6.87 13.74
CA ILE A 179 15.83 7.11 13.64
C ILE A 179 16.10 8.53 13.12
N ASN A 180 15.37 8.98 12.10
CA ASN A 180 15.50 10.33 11.57
C ASN A 180 15.18 11.40 12.62
N ILE A 181 14.11 11.21 13.41
CA ILE A 181 13.73 12.11 14.50
C ILE A 181 14.84 12.19 15.55
N GLN A 182 15.41 11.05 15.98
CA GLN A 182 16.47 11.00 16.98
C GLN A 182 17.76 11.69 16.50
N GLN A 183 18.14 11.50 15.24
CA GLN A 183 19.31 12.15 14.67
C GLN A 183 19.15 13.68 14.71
N HIS A 184 17.99 14.22 14.32
CA HIS A 184 17.77 15.66 14.33
C HIS A 184 17.57 16.28 15.71
N GLN A 185 17.13 15.51 16.72
CA GLN A 185 17.07 15.97 18.10
C GLN A 185 18.45 16.12 18.75
N LYS A 186 19.44 15.30 18.37
CA LYS A 186 20.79 15.37 18.93
C LYS A 186 21.59 16.61 18.52
N PHE A 187 21.17 17.33 17.48
CA PHE A 187 21.84 18.53 16.97
C PHE A 187 21.13 19.85 17.33
N LYS A 188 20.12 19.80 18.21
CA LYS A 188 19.49 20.98 18.82
C LYS A 188 19.95 21.13 20.27
#